data_AF-A0A2N9VUX0-F1
#
_entry.id   AF-A0A2N9VUX0-F1
#
_cell.length_a   1.000
_cell.length_b   1.000
_cell.length_c   1.000
_cell.angle_alpha   90.00
_cell.angle_beta   90.00
_cell.angle_gamma   90.00
#
_symmetry.space_group_name_H-M   'P 1'
#
loop_
_entity.id
_entity.type
_entity.pdbx_description
1 polymer ?
#
loop_
_entity_poly.entity_id
_entity_poly.type
_entity_poly.pdbx_seq_one_letter_code
_entity_poly.pdbx_strand_id
1 'polypeptide(L)' 'MRIRELQEIRYEEQSANLKLSGLNPFNAPKSVNISIDDPEEFLNAIKKALSSSDGKTIKIGK' A
#
# COMPACT_ATOMS: atom_id res chain seq x y z
N MET A 1 -0.92 11.80 -9.22
CA MET A 1 0.30 11.34 -8.54
C MET A 1 0.79 10.15 -9.34
N ARG A 2 2.00 10.23 -9.90
CA ARG A 2 2.65 9.08 -10.54
C ARG A 2 3.41 8.28 -9.47
N ILE A 3 3.68 6.99 -9.68
CA ILE A 3 4.40 6.15 -8.69
C ILE A 3 5.78 6.73 -8.35
N ARG A 4 6.51 7.29 -9.33
CA ARG A 4 7.82 7.92 -9.10
C ARG A 4 7.77 9.15 -8.17
N GLU A 5 6.59 9.73 -7.96
CA GLU A 5 6.35 10.89 -7.10
C GLU A 5 5.86 10.48 -5.70
N LEU A 6 5.73 9.18 -5.45
CA LEU A 6 5.35 8.62 -4.16
C LEU A 6 6.53 8.75 -3.20
N GLN A 7 6.27 9.33 -2.03
CA GLN A 7 7.28 9.59 -1.01
C GLN A 7 7.07 8.73 0.23
N GLU A 8 5.81 8.41 0.55
CA GLU A 8 5.45 7.64 1.73
C GLU A 8 4.32 6.66 1.41
N ILE A 9 4.47 5.43 1.91
CA ILE A 9 3.42 4.42 2.04
C ILE A 9 3.32 4.10 3.52
N ARG A 10 2.16 4.34 4.12
CA ARG A 10 1.92 4.06 5.55
C ARG A 10 0.64 3.28 5.73
N TYR A 11 0.75 2.15 6.43
CA TYR A 11 -0.41 1.40 6.89
C TYR A 11 -0.82 1.90 8.29
N GLU A 12 -2.10 2.21 8.46
CA GLU A 12 -2.70 2.66 9.71
C GLU A 12 -3.48 1.50 10.34
N GLU A 13 -2.88 0.82 11.32
CA GLU A 13 -3.45 -0.41 11.91
C GLU A 13 -4.84 -0.20 12.53
N GLN A 14 -5.09 0.96 13.15
CA GLN A 14 -6.36 1.25 13.82
C GLN A 14 -7.53 1.44 12.85
N SER A 15 -7.24 1.96 11.66
CA SER A 15 -8.26 2.35 10.67
C SER A 15 -8.28 1.41 9.46
N ALA A 16 -7.39 0.41 9.42
CA ALA A 16 -7.16 -0.46 8.29
C ALA A 16 -6.98 0.30 6.96
N ASN A 17 -6.38 1.49 7.01
CA ASN A 17 -6.17 2.32 5.83
C ASN A 17 -4.70 2.26 5.38
N LEU A 18 -4.52 2.22 4.07
CA LEU A 18 -3.24 2.47 3.42
C LEU A 18 -3.21 3.92 2.93
N LYS A 19 -2.34 4.72 3.52
CA LYS A 19 -2.09 6.10 3.11
C LYS A 19 -0.91 6.14 2.16
N LEU A 20 -1.14 6.74 1.00
CA LEU A 20 -0.13 7.03 -0.02
C LEU A 20 0.06 8.54 -0.09
N SER A 21 1.26 9.03 0.21
CA SER A 21 1.57 10.46 0.17
C SER A 21 2.71 10.74 -0.81
N GLY A 22 2.62 11.85 -1.52
CA GLY A 22 3.65 12.28 -2.46
C GLY A 22 3.30 13.61 -3.12
N LEU A 23 3.91 13.84 -4.28
CA LEU A 23 3.65 15.04 -5.07
C LEU A 23 2.68 14.75 -6.22
N ASN A 24 1.86 15.74 -6.55
CA ASN A 24 1.05 15.73 -7.76
C ASN A 24 1.86 16.29 -8.96
N PRO A 25 1.31 16.28 -10.19
CA PRO A 25 2.01 16.81 -11.38
C PRO A 25 2.41 18.30 -11.31
N PHE A 26 1.87 19.05 -10.34
CA PHE A 26 2.17 20.46 -10.10
C PHE A 26 3.13 20.66 -8.91
N ASN A 27 3.82 19.59 -8.47
CA ASN A 27 4.69 19.58 -7.30
C ASN A 27 4.01 19.97 -5.98
N ALA A 28 2.68 19.88 -5.90
CA ALA A 28 1.95 20.11 -4.66
C ALA A 28 1.77 18.79 -3.89
N PRO A 29 1.85 18.81 -2.54
CA PRO A 29 1.58 17.64 -1.72
C PRO A 29 0.18 17.09 -1.99
N LYS A 30 0.08 15.77 -2.14
CA LYS A 30 -1.19 15.06 -2.25
C LYS A 30 -1.10 13.73 -1.49
N SER A 31 -2.16 13.42 -0.77
CA SER A 31 -2.34 12.11 -0.14
C SER A 31 -3.62 11.45 -0.63
N VAL A 32 -3.60 10.12 -0.67
CA VAL A 32 -4.76 9.27 -0.95
C VAL A 32 -4.83 8.22 0.15
N ASN A 33 -6.04 7.99 0.68
CA ASN A 33 -6.31 6.91 1.63
C ASN A 33 -7.08 5.82 0.91
N ILE A 34 -6.64 4.58 1.08
CA ILE A 34 -7.28 3.37 0.55
C ILE A 34 -7.73 2.56 1.75
N SER A 35 -9.03 2.34 1.87
CA SER A 35 -9.58 1.45 2.89
C SER A 35 -9.43 0.00 2.46
N ILE A 36 -9.01 -0.84 3.40
CA ILE A 36 -8.79 -2.27 3.17
C ILE A 36 -9.94 -3.04 3.81
N ASP A 37 -10.69 -3.78 2.98
CA ASP A 37 -11.87 -4.52 3.42
C ASP A 37 -11.52 -5.68 4.36
N ASP A 38 -10.45 -6.42 4.07
CA ASP A 38 -9.90 -7.48 4.92
C ASP A 38 -8.43 -7.14 5.32
N PRO A 39 -8.24 -6.52 6.50
CA PRO A 39 -6.93 -6.07 6.95
C PRO A 39 -5.98 -7.25 7.24
N GLU A 40 -6.51 -8.37 7.72
CA GLU A 40 -5.71 -9.55 8.07
C GLU A 40 -5.18 -10.23 6.81
N GLU A 41 -6.03 -10.44 5.81
CA GLU A 41 -5.63 -11.03 4.54
C GLU A 41 -4.55 -10.19 3.86
N PHE A 42 -4.74 -8.87 3.83
CA PHE A 42 -3.76 -7.92 3.28
C PHE A 42 -2.41 -8.01 4.00
N LEU A 43 -2.39 -7.93 5.32
CA LEU A 43 -1.15 -8.00 6.10
C LEU A 43 -0.44 -9.35 5.91
N ASN A 44 -1.20 -10.44 5.85
CA ASN A 44 -0.64 -11.77 5.58
C ASN A 44 -0.03 -11.86 4.19
N ALA A 45 -0.65 -11.23 3.19
CA ALA A 45 -0.09 -11.17 1.84
C ALA A 45 1.21 -10.35 1.78
N ILE A 46 1.27 -9.20 2.46
CA ILE A 46 2.51 -8.40 2.59
C ILE A 46 3.61 -9.22 3.26
N LYS A 47 3.31 -9.89 4.38
CA LYS A 47 4.28 -10.75 5.08
C LYS A 47 4.80 -11.85 4.16
N LYS A 48 3.91 -12.54 3.44
CA LYS A 48 4.29 -13.55 2.45
C LYS A 48 5.19 -12.96 1.37
N ALA A 49 4.87 -11.77 0.85
CA ALA A 49 5.63 -11.11 -0.21
C ALA A 49 7.07 -10.81 0.22
N LEU A 50 7.22 -10.30 1.44
CA LEU A 50 8.53 -9.99 2.02
C LEU A 50 9.34 -11.25 2.37
N SER A 51 8.67 -12.36 2.70
CA SER A 51 9.32 -13.64 2.97
C SER A 51 9.68 -14.43 1.70
N SER A 52 9.03 -14.16 0.57
CA SER A 52 9.23 -14.92 -0.66
C SER A 52 10.43 -14.39 -1.43
N SER A 53 11.52 -15.16 -1.48
CA SER A 53 12.73 -14.83 -2.24
C SER A 53 12.58 -14.99 -3.75
N ASP A 54 11.46 -15.54 -4.21
CA ASP A 54 11.23 -15.94 -5.61
C ASP A 54 10.40 -14.94 -6.43
N GLY A 55 9.98 -13.81 -5.83
CA GLY A 55 9.27 -12.73 -6.52
C GLY A 55 7.93 -13.14 -7.14
N LYS A 56 7.34 -14.27 -6.73
CA LYS A 56 6.06 -14.74 -7.27
C LYS A 56 4.92 -13.82 -6.86
N THR A 57 3.97 -13.66 -7.77
CA THR A 57 2.71 -12.95 -7.50
C THR A 57 1.92 -13.65 -6.40
N ILE A 58 1.59 -12.93 -5.34
CA ILE A 58 0.69 -13.41 -4.28
C ILE A 58 -0.72 -12.96 -4.62
N LYS A 59 -1.62 -13.93 -4.77
CA LYS A 59 -3.04 -13.66 -4.95
C LYS A 59 -3.65 -13.33 -3.59
N ILE A 60 -4.40 -12.23 -3.54
CA ILE A 60 -5.20 -11.78 -2.40
C ILE A 60 -6.66 -11.84 -2.88
N GLY A 61 -7.55 -12.46 -2.10
CA GLY A 61 -8.92 -12.78 -2.49
C GLY A 61 -9.08 -14.16 -3.15
N LYS A 62 -10.35 -14.57 -3.32
CA LYS A 62 -10.72 -15.76 -4.12
C LYS A 62 -10.51 -15.51 -5.62
#